data_AF-A0A7C3BYR3-F1
#
_entry.id   AF-A0A7C3BYR3-F1
#
_cell.length_a   1.000
_cell.length_b   1.000
_cell.length_c   1.000
_cell.angle_alpha   90.00
_cell.angle_beta   90.00
_cell.angle_gamma   90.00
#
_symmetry.space_group_name_H-M   'P 1'
#
loop_
_entity.id
_entity.type
_entity.pdbx_description
1 polymer ?
#
loop_
_entity_poly.entity_id
_entity_poly.type
_entity_poly.pdbx_seq_one_letter_code
_entity_poly.pdbx_strand_id
1 'polypeptide(L)'
;MFTMDYLPAHDLTLCGFIDGKMVTSYAAWPLTIAMNGLEVPTARITMVGTVPVARRLGVLRKIMTKHFEIMHKEGKLTFRITDTMCSWNEKTLVPVTSPAGSTIKETGKTPQLEIPLHTLTLLYFGQVNATEAARMGRLDINDPNSLSVWDRVMNTRYKPACADGF
;
A
#
# COMPACT_ATOMS: atom_id res chain seq x y z
N MET A 1 -21.80 -36.43 -3.50
CA MET A 1 -22.59 -35.30 -2.97
C MET A 1 -21.58 -34.30 -2.44
N PHE A 2 -21.37 -33.20 -3.16
CA PHE A 2 -20.36 -32.18 -2.83
C PHE A 2 -21.14 -30.96 -2.33
N THR A 3 -21.09 -30.67 -1.03
CA THR A 3 -21.63 -29.44 -0.46
C THR A 3 -20.53 -28.41 -0.46
N MET A 4 -20.77 -27.29 -1.15
CA MET A 4 -19.91 -26.12 -1.06
C MET A 4 -20.57 -25.19 -0.02
N ASP A 5 -20.05 -25.25 1.20
CA ASP A 5 -20.47 -24.36 2.28
C ASP A 5 -20.02 -22.94 1.94
N TYR A 6 -20.99 -22.05 1.71
CA TYR A 6 -20.74 -20.62 1.59
C TYR A 6 -20.56 -20.05 3.00
N LEU A 7 -19.39 -19.51 3.30
CA LEU A 7 -19.05 -18.86 4.57
C LEU A 7 -18.55 -17.42 4.31
N PRO A 8 -18.66 -16.51 5.31
CA PRO A 8 -19.33 -15.21 5.20
C PRO A 8 -18.42 -14.03 4.80
N ALA A 9 -19.10 -12.97 4.30
CA ALA A 9 -18.68 -11.57 4.16
C ALA A 9 -17.51 -11.23 3.20
N HIS A 10 -17.83 -10.43 2.19
CA HIS A 10 -16.90 -9.86 1.21
C HIS A 10 -16.20 -8.64 1.81
N ASP A 11 -14.87 -8.67 1.98
CA ASP A 11 -14.24 -7.58 2.74
C ASP A 11 -13.84 -6.35 1.89
N LEU A 12 -13.52 -6.49 0.59
CA LEU A 12 -13.37 -5.32 -0.29
C LEU A 12 -13.35 -5.69 -1.78
N THR A 13 -14.29 -5.14 -2.56
CA THR A 13 -14.24 -5.16 -4.03
C THR A 13 -14.20 -3.72 -4.56
N LEU A 14 -13.29 -3.45 -5.50
CA LEU A 14 -13.16 -2.17 -6.17
C LEU A 14 -13.27 -2.36 -7.68
N CYS A 15 -14.00 -1.46 -8.33
CA CYS A 15 -14.23 -1.48 -9.77
C CYS A 15 -13.90 -0.13 -10.38
N GLY A 16 -13.33 -0.14 -11.58
CA GLY A 16 -13.08 1.03 -12.40
C GLY A 16 -14.09 1.10 -13.54
N PHE A 17 -14.68 2.27 -13.75
CA PHE A 17 -15.69 2.51 -14.79
C PHE A 17 -15.23 3.62 -15.75
N ILE A 18 -15.56 3.47 -17.03
CA ILE A 18 -15.45 4.50 -18.07
C ILE A 18 -16.78 4.52 -18.82
N ASP A 19 -17.40 5.70 -18.95
CA ASP A 19 -18.70 5.88 -19.61
C ASP A 19 -19.79 4.92 -19.09
N GLY A 20 -19.83 4.71 -17.77
CA GLY A 20 -20.77 3.81 -17.11
C GLY A 20 -20.50 2.31 -17.28
N LYS A 21 -19.47 1.91 -18.04
CA LYS A 21 -19.08 0.51 -18.24
C LYS A 21 -17.93 0.13 -17.33
N MET A 22 -18.01 -1.03 -16.67
CA MET A 22 -16.91 -1.56 -15.88
C MET A 22 -15.77 -1.98 -16.80
N VAL A 23 -14.59 -1.42 -16.58
CA VAL A 23 -13.38 -1.69 -17.38
C VAL A 23 -12.27 -2.35 -16.58
N THR A 24 -12.29 -2.23 -15.25
CA THR A 24 -11.34 -2.91 -14.35
C THR A 24 -12.06 -3.47 -13.13
N SER A 25 -11.72 -4.71 -12.74
CA SER A 25 -12.12 -5.33 -11.49
C SER A 25 -10.91 -5.54 -10.58
N TYR A 26 -11.14 -5.56 -9.27
CA TYR A 26 -10.16 -5.84 -8.24
C TYR A 26 -10.88 -6.33 -6.99
N ALA A 27 -10.39 -7.41 -6.37
CA ALA A 27 -10.93 -7.88 -5.11
C ALA A 27 -9.80 -8.22 -4.13
N ALA A 28 -9.99 -7.85 -2.87
CA ALA A 28 -9.08 -8.19 -1.77
C ALA A 28 -9.86 -8.93 -0.68
N TRP A 29 -9.35 -10.10 -0.31
CA TRP A 29 -10.01 -11.02 0.61
C TRP A 29 -9.05 -11.35 1.76
N PRO A 30 -9.52 -11.44 3.01
CA PRO A 30 -8.70 -11.96 4.09
C PRO A 30 -8.34 -13.42 3.78
N LEU A 31 -7.05 -13.73 3.82
CA LEU A 31 -6.49 -15.07 3.68
C LEU A 31 -5.38 -15.22 4.73
N THR A 32 -5.34 -16.34 5.43
CA THR A 32 -4.16 -16.72 6.22
C THR A 32 -3.28 -17.61 5.37
N ILE A 33 -2.00 -17.27 5.21
CA ILE A 33 -1.00 -18.12 4.55
C ILE A 33 0.06 -18.59 5.54
N ALA A 34 0.59 -19.78 5.31
CA ALA A 34 1.78 -20.25 6.03
C ALA A 34 3.04 -19.73 5.33
N MET A 35 3.85 -18.95 6.03
CA MET A 35 5.12 -18.42 5.54
C MET A 35 6.23 -18.80 6.53
N ASN A 36 7.19 -19.63 6.09
CA ASN A 36 8.24 -20.19 6.94
C ASN A 36 7.72 -20.87 8.22
N GLY A 37 6.57 -21.56 8.13
CA GLY A 37 5.93 -22.23 9.27
C GLY A 37 5.14 -21.32 10.21
N LEU A 38 5.07 -20.01 9.93
CA LEU A 38 4.26 -19.04 10.68
C LEU A 38 2.97 -18.72 9.92
N GLU A 39 1.86 -18.60 10.65
CA GLU A 39 0.60 -18.10 10.10
C GLU A 39 0.67 -16.58 9.94
N VAL A 40 0.46 -16.11 8.71
CA VAL A 40 0.49 -14.67 8.38
C VAL A 40 -0.86 -14.25 7.82
N PRO A 41 -1.55 -13.28 8.47
CA PRO A 41 -2.78 -12.71 7.94
C PRO A 41 -2.45 -11.79 6.74
N THR A 42 -3.09 -12.09 5.61
CA THR A 42 -2.73 -11.57 4.29
C THR A 42 -3.98 -11.15 3.51
N ALA A 43 -3.89 -10.06 2.76
CA ALA A 43 -4.89 -9.66 1.80
C ALA A 43 -4.58 -10.41 0.51
N ARG A 44 -5.38 -11.44 0.21
CA ARG A 44 -5.33 -12.12 -1.08
C ARG A 44 -5.96 -11.21 -2.13
N ILE A 45 -5.11 -10.65 -2.97
CA ILE A 45 -5.54 -9.87 -4.13
C ILE A 45 -5.87 -10.86 -5.25
N THR A 46 -7.10 -10.83 -5.75
CA THR A 46 -7.54 -11.70 -6.84
C THR A 46 -8.64 -11.02 -7.67
N MET A 47 -9.08 -11.67 -8.74
CA MET A 47 -10.04 -11.12 -9.72
C MET A 47 -9.61 -9.75 -10.28
N VAL A 48 -8.30 -9.56 -10.45
CA VAL A 48 -7.75 -8.34 -11.04
C VAL A 48 -7.76 -8.49 -12.56
N GLY A 49 -8.62 -7.73 -13.21
CA GLY A 49 -8.74 -7.75 -14.67
C GLY A 49 -8.95 -6.35 -15.20
N THR A 50 -8.24 -5.97 -16.26
CA THR A 50 -8.53 -4.75 -17.03
C THR A 50 -8.80 -5.13 -18.47
N VAL A 51 -9.96 -4.74 -19.01
CA VAL A 51 -10.30 -5.01 -20.40
C VAL A 51 -9.25 -4.40 -21.34
N PRO A 52 -8.89 -5.05 -22.46
CA PRO A 52 -7.76 -4.62 -23.30
C PRO A 52 -7.81 -3.16 -23.74
N VAL A 53 -9.01 -2.66 -24.08
CA VAL A 53 -9.24 -1.28 -24.53
C VAL A 53 -8.96 -0.21 -23.46
N ALA A 54 -9.00 -0.58 -22.18
CA ALA A 54 -8.77 0.33 -21.06
C ALA A 54 -7.36 0.21 -20.45
N ARG A 55 -6.48 -0.60 -21.05
CA ARG A 55 -5.09 -0.75 -20.58
C ARG A 55 -4.35 0.57 -20.73
N ARG A 56 -3.38 0.81 -19.83
CA ARG A 56 -2.50 2.00 -19.80
C ARG A 56 -3.22 3.33 -19.55
N LEU A 57 -4.52 3.33 -19.30
CA LEU A 57 -5.27 4.53 -18.88
C LEU A 57 -5.16 4.81 -17.37
N GLY A 58 -4.39 4.01 -16.63
CA GLY A 58 -4.15 4.20 -15.19
C GLY A 58 -5.31 3.80 -14.28
N VAL A 59 -6.35 3.12 -14.78
CA VAL A 59 -7.53 2.74 -13.98
C VAL A 59 -7.15 1.82 -12.82
N LEU A 60 -6.40 0.74 -13.06
CA LEU A 60 -5.92 -0.15 -12.00
C LEU A 60 -5.04 0.57 -10.98
N ARG A 61 -4.19 1.52 -11.42
CA ARG A 61 -3.38 2.34 -10.52
C ARG A 61 -4.26 3.10 -9.53
N LYS A 62 -5.34 3.74 -10.01
CA LYS A 62 -6.29 4.46 -9.14
C LYS A 62 -6.98 3.52 -8.14
N ILE A 63 -7.37 2.32 -8.57
CA ILE A 63 -7.96 1.31 -7.69
C ILE A 63 -6.98 0.87 -6.60
N MET A 64 -5.74 0.54 -6.96
CA MET A 64 -4.70 0.17 -6.01
C MET A 64 -4.45 1.30 -5.00
N THR A 65 -4.35 2.55 -5.48
CA THR A 65 -4.24 3.72 -4.58
C THR A 65 -5.39 3.76 -3.60
N LYS A 66 -6.64 3.61 -4.06
CA LYS A 66 -7.82 3.63 -3.17
C LYS A 66 -7.84 2.46 -2.19
N HIS A 67 -7.42 1.27 -2.60
CA HIS A 67 -7.30 0.12 -1.71
C HIS A 67 -6.37 0.41 -0.54
N PHE A 68 -5.17 0.95 -0.82
CA PHE A 68 -4.22 1.30 0.23
C PHE A 68 -4.71 2.43 1.13
N GLU A 69 -5.40 3.44 0.59
CA GLU A 69 -6.04 4.48 1.42
C GLU A 69 -6.98 3.89 2.48
N ILE A 70 -7.75 2.86 2.10
CA ILE A 70 -8.69 2.17 3.01
C ILE A 70 -7.93 1.36 4.08
N MET A 71 -6.75 0.83 3.76
CA MET A 71 -5.97 -0.01 4.68
C MET A 71 -5.19 0.79 5.72
N HIS A 72 -4.79 2.02 5.43
CA HIS A 72 -3.91 2.81 6.29
C HIS A 72 -4.67 3.62 7.34
N LYS A 73 -4.05 3.79 8.53
CA LYS A 73 -4.63 4.61 9.62
C LYS A 73 -4.45 6.10 9.37
N GLU A 74 -5.27 6.89 10.03
CA GLU A 74 -5.15 8.34 10.06
C GLU A 74 -3.79 8.83 10.53
N GLY A 75 -3.22 9.74 9.76
CA GLY A 75 -2.03 10.46 10.15
C GLY A 75 -1.44 11.32 9.05
N LYS A 76 -0.48 12.14 9.47
CA LYS A 76 0.31 13.00 8.63
C LYS A 76 1.77 12.63 8.82
N LEU A 77 2.45 12.34 7.72
CA LEU A 77 3.87 12.02 7.72
C LEU A 77 4.62 13.09 6.93
N THR A 78 5.92 13.25 7.15
CA THR A 78 6.79 14.05 6.26
C THR A 78 8.07 13.29 6.02
N PHE A 79 8.42 13.04 4.76
CA PHE A 79 9.65 12.32 4.42
C PHE A 79 10.26 12.85 3.13
N ARG A 80 11.57 12.66 2.97
CA ARG A 80 12.27 12.87 1.70
C ARG A 80 12.51 11.52 1.04
N ILE A 81 12.23 11.44 -0.25
CA ILE A 81 12.67 10.29 -1.06
C ILE A 81 14.12 10.53 -1.48
N THR A 82 14.96 9.51 -1.33
CA THR A 82 16.28 9.44 -1.97
C THR A 82 16.25 8.40 -3.08
N ASP A 83 16.68 8.78 -4.29
CA ASP A 83 16.63 7.92 -5.47
C ASP A 83 17.77 8.27 -6.44
N THR A 84 18.90 7.57 -6.27
CA THR A 84 20.11 7.78 -7.06
C THR A 84 19.93 7.45 -8.54
N MET A 85 18.92 6.65 -8.90
CA MET A 85 18.64 6.27 -10.28
C MET A 85 17.76 7.30 -10.99
N CYS A 86 16.87 7.96 -10.24
CA CYS A 86 15.84 8.84 -10.78
C CYS A 86 15.71 10.09 -9.90
N SER A 87 16.63 11.05 -10.08
CA SER A 87 16.69 12.26 -9.25
C SER A 87 15.42 13.11 -9.25
N TRP A 88 14.55 12.99 -10.28
CA TRP A 88 13.25 13.66 -10.30
C TRP A 88 12.28 13.15 -9.22
N ASN A 89 12.53 11.98 -8.64
CA ASN A 89 11.78 11.44 -7.51
C ASN A 89 12.19 12.05 -6.17
N GLU A 90 13.34 12.72 -6.08
CA GLU A 90 13.87 13.27 -4.83
C GLU A 90 13.09 14.49 -4.35
N LYS A 91 12.01 14.21 -3.65
CA LYS A 91 11.07 15.22 -3.15
C LYS A 91 10.83 15.01 -1.68
N THR A 92 10.62 16.12 -0.97
CA THR A 92 10.08 16.08 0.39
C THR A 92 8.56 16.14 0.32
N LEU A 93 7.91 15.11 0.81
CA LEU A 93 6.48 14.87 0.64
C LEU A 93 5.77 14.82 2.00
N VAL A 94 4.52 15.28 2.00
CA VAL A 94 3.61 15.24 3.15
C VAL A 94 2.34 14.49 2.75
N PRO A 95 2.29 13.16 2.96
CA PRO A 95 1.03 12.45 2.89
C PRO A 95 0.16 12.81 4.10
N VAL A 96 -1.12 13.03 3.85
CA VAL A 96 -2.17 13.13 4.86
C VAL A 96 -3.19 12.05 4.53
N THR A 97 -3.40 11.12 5.46
CA THR A 97 -4.33 9.99 5.32
C THR A 97 -5.49 10.14 6.29
N SER A 98 -6.70 9.87 5.80
CA SER A 98 -7.96 9.80 6.56
C SER A 98 -8.88 8.71 5.99
N PRO A 99 -9.95 8.29 6.69
CA PRO A 99 -10.92 7.34 6.16
C PRO A 99 -11.59 7.84 4.88
N ALA A 100 -11.65 9.16 4.66
CA ALA A 100 -12.16 9.75 3.43
C ALA A 100 -11.21 9.56 2.23
N GLY A 101 -9.92 9.34 2.49
CA GLY A 101 -8.87 9.14 1.49
C GLY A 101 -7.53 9.74 1.90
N SER A 102 -6.54 9.62 1.01
CA SER A 102 -5.21 10.17 1.21
C SER A 102 -4.86 11.21 0.17
N THR A 103 -4.09 12.22 0.57
CA THR A 103 -3.51 13.20 -0.35
C THR A 103 -2.02 13.29 -0.08
N ILE A 104 -1.25 13.64 -1.10
CA ILE A 104 0.19 13.86 -0.98
C ILE A 104 0.56 15.15 -1.69
N LYS A 105 1.41 15.96 -1.06
CA LYS A 105 1.92 17.20 -1.63
C LYS A 105 3.42 17.32 -1.33
N GLU A 106 4.12 17.98 -2.24
CA GLU A 106 5.50 18.40 -2.00
C GLU A 106 5.53 19.52 -0.94
N THR A 107 6.61 19.59 -0.17
CA THR A 107 6.79 20.59 0.89
C THR A 107 8.24 21.00 1.03
N GLY A 108 8.48 22.23 1.52
CA GLY A 108 9.79 22.68 1.96
C GLY A 108 10.07 22.45 3.45
N LYS A 109 9.19 21.75 4.18
CA LYS A 109 9.40 21.42 5.60
C LYS A 109 10.52 20.39 5.76
N THR A 110 11.18 20.41 6.91
CA THR A 110 12.15 19.37 7.29
C THR A 110 11.46 17.99 7.30
N PRO A 111 12.01 16.99 6.59
CA PRO A 111 11.48 15.63 6.62
C PRO A 111 11.72 15.00 7.99
N GLN A 112 10.78 14.18 8.46
CA GLN A 112 10.96 13.35 9.67
C GLN A 112 11.92 12.20 9.40
N LEU A 113 11.82 11.59 8.22
CA LEU A 113 12.65 10.49 7.74
C LEU A 113 13.17 10.80 6.34
N GLU A 114 14.40 10.37 6.03
CA GLU A 114 14.92 10.31 4.67
C GLU A 114 14.98 8.85 4.25
N ILE A 115 14.27 8.53 3.17
CA ILE A 115 13.94 7.14 2.84
C ILE A 115 14.35 6.86 1.40
N PRO A 116 15.28 5.91 1.18
CA PRO A 116 15.53 5.38 -0.15
C PRO A 116 14.25 4.81 -0.77
N LEU A 117 14.00 5.07 -2.06
CA LEU A 117 12.76 4.63 -2.73
C LEU A 117 12.47 3.13 -2.56
N HIS A 118 13.52 2.29 -2.59
CA HIS A 118 13.38 0.85 -2.37
C HIS A 118 12.94 0.51 -0.94
N THR A 119 13.41 1.25 0.07
CA THR A 119 12.95 1.10 1.47
C THR A 119 11.52 1.60 1.63
N LEU A 120 11.18 2.74 1.02
CA LEU A 120 9.80 3.26 1.03
C LEU A 120 8.82 2.23 0.46
N THR A 121 9.24 1.51 -0.58
CA THR A 121 8.43 0.44 -1.19
C THR A 121 8.16 -0.70 -0.20
N LEU A 122 9.15 -1.10 0.61
CA LEU A 122 8.97 -2.12 1.65
C LEU A 122 8.00 -1.65 2.75
N LEU A 123 8.12 -0.39 3.19
CA LEU A 123 7.21 0.21 4.16
C LEU A 123 5.79 0.29 3.61
N TYR A 124 5.65 0.73 2.35
CA TYR A 124 4.37 0.89 1.67
C TYR A 124 3.60 -0.44 1.54
N PHE A 125 4.30 -1.54 1.29
CA PHE A 125 3.70 -2.87 1.24
C PHE A 125 3.66 -3.60 2.60
N GLY A 126 4.01 -2.93 3.70
CA GLY A 126 3.99 -3.51 5.05
C GLY A 126 4.95 -4.69 5.24
N GLN A 127 6.01 -4.78 4.43
CA GLN A 127 7.01 -5.86 4.53
C GLN A 127 7.89 -5.69 5.78
N VAL A 128 8.24 -4.45 6.07
CA VAL A 128 8.92 -4.00 7.29
C VAL A 128 8.21 -2.76 7.81
N ASN A 129 8.30 -2.47 9.10
CA ASN A 129 7.87 -1.18 9.65
C ASN A 129 9.04 -0.17 9.70
N ALA A 130 8.75 1.09 10.02
CA ALA A 130 9.77 2.15 10.00
C ALA A 130 10.80 1.95 11.10
N THR A 131 10.38 1.49 12.28
CA THR A 131 11.29 1.13 13.38
C THR A 131 12.27 0.03 12.98
N GLU A 132 11.80 -1.02 12.31
CA GLU A 132 12.64 -2.11 11.79
C GLU A 132 13.61 -1.61 10.72
N ALA A 133 13.12 -0.86 9.74
CA ALA A 133 13.93 -0.28 8.67
C ALA A 133 15.05 0.62 9.23
N ALA A 134 14.74 1.45 10.22
CA ALA A 134 15.72 2.25 10.93
C ALA A 134 16.79 1.39 11.62
N ARG A 135 16.39 0.36 12.37
CA ARG A 135 17.32 -0.56 13.04
C ARG A 135 18.23 -1.31 12.07
N MET A 136 17.75 -1.57 10.85
CA MET A 136 18.53 -2.17 9.77
C MET A 136 19.44 -1.17 9.03
N GLY A 137 19.41 0.12 9.37
CA GLY A 137 20.16 1.16 8.66
C GLY A 137 19.65 1.42 7.23
N ARG A 138 18.37 1.17 6.97
CA ARG A 138 17.75 1.30 5.64
C ARG A 138 17.11 2.67 5.37
N LEU A 139 17.09 3.55 6.37
CA LEU A 139 16.59 4.92 6.30
C LEU A 139 17.28 5.78 7.36
N ASP A 140 17.26 7.10 7.16
CA ASP A 140 17.80 8.08 8.11
C ASP A 140 16.67 8.77 8.89
N ILE A 141 16.95 9.10 10.14
CA ILE A 141 15.97 9.66 11.09
C ILE A 141 16.37 11.08 11.45
N ASN A 142 15.49 12.03 11.12
CA ASN A 142 15.60 13.42 11.57
C ASN A 142 14.71 13.70 12.80
N ASP A 143 13.62 12.93 12.97
CA ASP A 143 12.74 12.99 14.14
C ASP A 143 12.45 11.56 14.68
N PRO A 144 13.16 11.12 15.74
CA PRO A 144 12.98 9.78 16.30
C PRO A 144 11.58 9.52 16.87
N ASN A 145 10.88 10.55 17.34
CA ASN A 145 9.53 10.39 17.90
C ASN A 145 8.50 10.04 16.80
N SER A 146 8.84 10.29 15.54
CA SER A 146 7.97 10.00 14.40
C SER A 146 7.82 8.50 14.09
N LEU A 147 8.77 7.65 14.50
CA LEU A 147 8.77 6.22 14.13
C LEU A 147 7.49 5.49 14.56
N SER A 148 6.99 5.76 15.77
CA SER A 148 5.73 5.16 16.25
C SER A 148 4.50 5.60 15.44
N VAL A 149 4.50 6.84 14.94
CA VAL A 149 3.44 7.35 14.05
C VAL A 149 3.55 6.69 12.68
N TRP A 150 4.76 6.55 12.15
CA TRP A 150 5.03 5.85 10.91
C TRP A 150 4.58 4.39 10.97
N ASP A 151 4.97 3.66 12.01
CA ASP A 151 4.56 2.27 12.23
C ASP A 151 3.05 2.14 12.34
N ARG A 152 2.35 3.13 12.91
CA ARG A 152 0.88 3.11 13.00
C ARG A 152 0.20 3.43 11.67
N VAL A 153 0.68 4.44 10.94
CA VAL A 153 0.05 4.95 9.71
C VAL A 153 0.32 4.03 8.53
N MET A 154 1.57 3.57 8.37
CA MET A 154 2.00 2.72 7.25
C MET A 154 1.68 1.23 7.46
N ASN A 155 1.19 0.84 8.64
CA ASN A 155 0.77 -0.53 8.89
C ASN A 155 -0.52 -0.84 8.13
N THR A 156 -0.50 -1.96 7.41
CA THR A 156 -1.66 -2.55 6.77
C THR A 156 -2.19 -3.69 7.64
N ARG A 157 -3.51 -3.73 7.87
CA ARG A 157 -4.15 -4.80 8.66
C ARG A 157 -3.81 -6.20 8.12
N TYR A 158 -3.64 -6.31 6.80
CA TYR A 158 -3.27 -7.54 6.13
C TYR A 158 -2.14 -7.24 5.14
N LYS A 159 -1.09 -8.07 5.13
CA LYS A 159 -0.01 -7.93 4.15
C LYS A 159 -0.54 -8.25 2.75
N PRO A 160 -0.26 -7.45 1.71
CA PRO A 160 -0.69 -7.78 0.35
C PRO A 160 0.08 -9.00 -0.17
N ALA A 161 -0.63 -9.97 -0.76
CA ALA A 161 0.00 -11.06 -1.51
C ALA A 161 -0.81 -11.43 -2.75
N CYS A 162 -0.09 -11.86 -3.78
CA CYS A 162 -0.64 -12.43 -5.01
C CYS A 162 0.16 -13.70 -5.34
N ALA A 163 -0.54 -14.82 -5.55
CA ALA A 163 0.08 -16.09 -5.94
C ALA A 163 0.05 -16.32 -7.47
N ASP A 164 -0.52 -15.39 -8.23
CA ASP A 164 -0.59 -15.48 -9.69
C ASP A 164 0.80 -15.20 -10.30
N GLY A 165 1.21 -16.04 -11.25
CA GLY A 165 2.40 -15.81 -12.08
C GLY A 165 2.06 -14.98 -13.33
N PHE A 166 3.01 -14.16 -13.80
CA PHE A 166 2.88 -13.32 -15.00
C PHE A 166 4.03 -13.59 -15.98
#